data_AF-A0A6B3M0L2-F1
#
_entry.id   AF-A0A6B3M0L2-F1
#
_cell.length_a   1.000
_cell.length_b   1.000
_cell.length_c   1.000
_cell.angle_alpha   90.00
_cell.angle_beta   90.00
_cell.angle_gamma   90.00
#
_symmetry.space_group_name_H-M   'P 1'
#
loop_
_entity.id
_entity.type
_entity.pdbx_description
1 polymer ?
#
loop_
_entity_poly.entity_id
_entity_poly.type
_entity_poly.pdbx_seq_one_letter_code
_entity_poly.pdbx_strand_id
1 'polypeptide(L)' 'MDACEKAVALEPDSGMILDSRGLARALTGNTAGAIEDFQAFINWTDSDSGKEQRQGWIDALKAGKDPFTKEEIESLLEE' A
#
# COMPACT_ATOMS: atom_id res chain seq x y z
N MET A 1 -3.88 -12.10 -13.98
CA MET A 1 -2.71 -11.23 -14.26
C MET A 1 -3.29 -9.93 -14.78
N ASP A 2 -2.66 -8.79 -14.49
CA ASP A 2 -3.05 -7.42 -14.93
C ASP A 2 -3.79 -6.53 -13.92
N ALA A 3 -3.67 -6.77 -12.61
CA ALA A 3 -3.92 -5.70 -11.64
C ALA A 3 -2.74 -4.69 -11.57
N CYS A 4 -1.52 -5.13 -11.91
CA CYS A 4 -0.31 -4.31 -11.79
C CYS A 4 0.01 -3.44 -13.03
N GLU A 5 -0.44 -3.82 -14.24
CA GLU A 5 0.02 -3.14 -15.47
C GLU A 5 -0.69 -1.81 -15.75
N LYS A 6 -1.91 -1.59 -15.23
CA LYS A 6 -2.65 -0.33 -15.42
C LYS A 6 -2.29 0.77 -14.41
N ALA A 7 -1.65 0.43 -13.29
CA ALA A 7 -1.21 1.41 -12.29
C ALA A 7 0.00 2.25 -12.75
N VAL A 8 0.71 1.83 -13.80
CA VAL A 8 1.99 2.43 -14.23
C VAL A 8 1.82 3.64 -15.19
N ALA A 9 0.61 3.94 -15.67
CA ALA A 9 0.43 4.92 -16.76
C ALA A 9 -0.03 6.33 -16.34
N LEU A 10 -0.21 6.64 -15.06
CA LEU A 10 -0.70 7.95 -14.61
C LEU A 10 0.17 8.53 -13.50
N GLU A 11 1.00 9.49 -13.91
CA GLU A 11 1.79 10.43 -13.10
C GLU A 11 2.74 9.82 -12.06
N PRO A 12 4.07 9.96 -12.21
CA PRO A 12 5.06 9.42 -11.26
C PRO A 12 4.99 9.99 -9.83
N ASP A 13 4.08 10.94 -9.57
CA ASP A 13 3.83 11.60 -8.27
C ASP A 13 2.42 11.33 -7.72
N SER A 14 1.61 10.45 -8.33
CA SER A 14 0.31 10.08 -7.79
C SER A 14 0.50 9.17 -6.58
N GLY A 15 -0.06 9.54 -5.42
CA GLY A 15 0.05 8.73 -4.20
C GLY A 15 -0.46 7.30 -4.37
N MET A 16 -1.36 7.04 -5.32
CA MET A 16 -1.78 5.67 -5.66
C MET A 16 -0.61 4.78 -6.13
N ILE A 17 0.40 5.34 -6.80
CA ILE A 17 1.62 4.62 -7.17
C ILE A 17 2.44 4.30 -5.94
N LEU A 18 2.56 5.25 -4.99
CA LEU A 18 3.25 5.03 -3.73
C LEU A 18 2.59 3.87 -2.97
N ASP A 19 1.26 3.85 -2.90
CA ASP A 19 0.54 2.78 -2.24
C ASP A 19 0.76 1.40 -2.89
N SER A 20 0.58 1.31 -4.21
CA SER A 20 0.80 0.07 -4.97
C SER A 20 2.26 -0.42 -4.86
N ARG A 21 3.22 0.52 -4.88
CA ARG A 21 4.64 0.23 -4.72
C ARG A 21 4.96 -0.24 -3.29
N GLY A 22 4.32 0.35 -2.29
CA GLY A 22 4.44 -0.04 -0.89
C GLY A 22 3.98 -1.48 -0.69
N LEU A 23 2.83 -1.84 -1.25
CA LEU A 23 2.30 -3.20 -1.24
C LEU A 23 3.27 -4.20 -1.90
N ALA A 24 3.75 -3.89 -3.11
CA ALA A 24 4.70 -4.75 -3.81
C ALA A 24 6.02 -4.93 -3.02
N ARG A 25 6.53 -3.85 -2.41
CA ARG A 25 7.74 -3.90 -1.57
C ARG A 25 7.52 -4.75 -0.33
N ALA A 26 6.37 -4.65 0.31
CA ALA A 26 6.09 -5.42 1.51
C ALA A 26 5.99 -6.93 1.19
N LEU A 27 5.28 -7.28 0.11
CA LEU A 27 5.15 -8.67 -0.37
C LEU A 27 6.48 -9.27 -0.83
N THR A 28 7.44 -8.45 -1.27
CA THR A 28 8.79 -8.89 -1.67
C THR A 28 9.79 -8.88 -0.52
N GLY A 29 9.35 -8.58 0.71
CA GLY A 29 10.18 -8.58 1.91
C GLY A 29 10.95 -7.27 2.15
N ASN A 30 10.72 -6.23 1.35
CA ASN A 30 11.22 -4.88 1.60
C ASN A 30 10.25 -4.09 2.49
N THR A 31 10.15 -4.52 3.76
CA THR A 31 9.29 -3.90 4.77
C THR A 31 9.61 -2.42 4.99
N ALA A 32 10.89 -2.04 5.02
CA ALA A 32 11.30 -0.66 5.26
C ALA A 32 10.83 0.26 4.12
N GLY A 33 11.09 -0.12 2.87
CA GLY A 33 10.64 0.65 1.70
C GLY A 33 9.13 0.66 1.52
N ALA A 34 8.43 -0.36 2.04
CA ALA A 34 6.96 -0.37 2.08
C ALA A 34 6.39 0.65 3.06
N ILE A 35 6.97 0.73 4.27
CA ILE A 35 6.55 1.70 5.29
C ILE A 35 6.74 3.13 4.78
N GLU A 36 7.88 3.43 4.14
CA GLU A 36 8.14 4.76 3.56
C GLU A 36 7.08 5.14 2.52
N ASP A 37 6.72 4.19 1.66
CA ASP A 37 5.72 4.37 0.60
C ASP A 37 4.32 4.59 1.15
N PHE A 38 3.89 3.78 2.12
CA PHE A 38 2.59 3.95 2.76
C PHE A 38 2.51 5.25 3.55
N GLN A 39 3.59 5.67 4.22
CA GLN A 39 3.62 6.94 4.92
C GLN A 39 3.49 8.13 3.96
N ALA A 40 4.11 8.03 2.79
CA ALA A 40 4.00 9.03 1.74
C ALA A 40 2.59 9.05 1.12
N PHE A 41 1.93 7.90 0.94
CA PHE A 41 0.53 7.83 0.54
C PHE A 41 -0.41 8.51 1.54
N ILE A 42 -0.23 8.22 2.84
CA ILE A 42 -1.00 8.83 3.94
C ILE A 42 -0.89 10.36 3.90
N ASN A 43 0.29 10.89 3.61
CA ASN A 43 0.51 12.34 3.52
C ASN A 43 -0.06 12.96 2.24
N TRP A 44 -0.20 12.18 1.17
CA TRP A 44 -0.72 12.63 -0.12
C TRP A 44 -2.25 12.62 -0.20
N THR A 45 -2.88 11.61 0.39
CA THR A 45 -4.34 11.44 0.34
C THR A 45 -5.04 12.30 1.41
N ASP A 46 -6.26 12.75 1.13
CA ASP A 46 -7.15 13.36 2.14
C ASP A 46 -8.17 12.37 2.70
N SER A 47 -8.25 11.15 2.16
CA SER A 47 -9.20 10.13 2.62
C SER A 47 -8.79 9.55 3.97
N ASP A 48 -9.59 9.79 5.01
CA ASP A 48 -9.35 9.24 6.35
C ASP A 48 -9.35 7.71 6.35
N SER A 49 -10.28 7.06 5.64
CA SER A 49 -10.33 5.60 5.54
C SER A 49 -9.07 5.02 4.88
N GLY A 50 -8.57 5.66 3.81
CA GLY A 50 -7.32 5.26 3.17
C GLY A 50 -6.11 5.43 4.10
N LYS A 51 -6.10 6.51 4.90
CA LYS A 51 -5.03 6.75 5.89
C LYS A 51 -5.03 5.70 6.99
N GLU A 52 -6.19 5.42 7.58
CA GLU A 52 -6.34 4.47 8.67
C GLU A 52 -5.91 3.06 8.25
N GLN A 53 -6.31 2.63 7.05
CA GLN A 53 -5.93 1.31 6.53
C GLN A 53 -4.41 1.21 6.34
N ARG A 54 -3.76 2.21 5.71
CA ARG A 54 -2.30 2.18 5.49
C ARG A 54 -1.52 2.35 6.79
N GLN A 55 -2.06 3.07 7.76
CA GLN A 55 -1.47 3.18 9.09
C GLN A 55 -1.48 1.82 9.81
N GLY A 56 -2.59 1.07 9.72
CA GLY A 56 -2.68 -0.29 10.23
C GLY A 56 -1.64 -1.22 9.60
N TRP A 57 -1.42 -1.11 8.29
CA TRP A 57 -0.38 -1.88 7.60
C TRP A 57 1.02 -1.50 8.07
N ILE A 58 1.32 -0.20 8.22
CA ILE A 58 2.60 0.26 8.76
C ILE A 58 2.87 -0.34 10.15
N ASP A 59 1.87 -0.36 11.02
CA ASP A 59 2.03 -0.88 12.38
C ASP A 59 2.23 -2.40 12.40
N ALA A 60 1.52 -3.14 11.55
CA ALA A 60 1.72 -4.57 11.36
C ALA A 60 3.14 -4.87 10.83
N LEU A 61 3.57 -4.14 9.80
CA LEU A 61 4.90 -4.27 9.19
C LEU A 61 6.02 -3.95 10.19
N LYS A 62 5.86 -2.91 11.02
CA LYS A 62 6.79 -2.60 12.12
C LYS A 62 6.84 -3.70 13.17
N ALA A 63 5.73 -4.38 13.42
CA ALA A 63 5.66 -5.53 14.30
C ALA A 63 6.21 -6.82 13.69
N GLY A 64 6.70 -6.78 12.43
CA GLY A 64 7.17 -7.96 11.69
C GLY A 64 6.04 -8.91 11.31
N LYS A 65 4.80 -8.43 11.31
CA LYS A 65 3.62 -9.17 10.85
C LYS A 65 3.30 -8.77 9.41
N ASP A 66 2.79 -9.72 8.65
CA ASP A 66 2.28 -9.47 7.31
C ASP A 66 0.80 -9.07 7.40
N PRO A 67 0.43 -7.81 7.10
CA PRO A 67 -0.97 -7.39 7.07
C PRO A 67 -1.72 -7.86 5.81
N PHE A 68 -1.03 -8.34 4.78
CA PHE A 68 -1.62 -8.68 3.48
C PHE A 68 -2.19 -10.10 3.47
N THR A 69 -3.17 -10.34 4.34
CA THR A 69 -3.93 -11.60 4.29
C THR A 69 -4.72 -11.67 3.00
N LYS A 70 -5.12 -12.89 2.61
CA LYS A 70 -5.99 -13.10 1.44
C LYS A 70 -7.28 -12.28 1.54
N GLU A 71 -7.85 -12.17 2.74
CA GLU A 71 -9.04 -11.37 3.04
C GLU A 71 -8.78 -9.87 2.85
N GLU A 72 -7.63 -9.37 3.28
CA GLU A 72 -7.28 -7.95 3.09
C GLU A 72 -7.07 -7.64 1.60
N ILE A 73 -6.40 -8.52 0.86
CA ILE A 73 -6.21 -8.38 -0.58
C ILE A 73 -7.55 -8.46 -1.33
N GLU A 74 -8.49 -9.30 -0.88
CA GLU A 74 -9.84 -9.35 -1.44
C GLU A 74 -10.60 -8.05 -1.17
N SER A 75 -10.52 -7.51 0.04
CA SER A 75 -11.12 -6.21 0.38
C SER A 75 -10.59 -5.08 -0.50
N LEU A 76 -9.30 -5.08 -0.84
CA LEU A 76 -8.68 -4.08 -1.74
C LEU A 76 -9.14 -4.19 -3.20
N LEU A 77 -9.63 -5.36 -3.62
CA LEU A 77 -10.13 -5.60 -4.98
C LEU A 77 -11.63 -5.25 -5.11
N GLU A 78 -12.34 -5.15 -3.98
CA GLU A 78 -13.77 -4.84 -3.91
C GLU A 78 -14.06 -3.34 -3.69
N GLU A 79 -13.05 -2.52 -3.37
CA GLU A 79 -13.14 -1.04 -3.28
C GLU A 79 -13.14 -0.31 -4.63
#